data_AF-A0A523XBK8-F1
#
_entry.id   AF-A0A523XBK8-F1
#
_cell.length_a   1.000
_cell.length_b   1.000
_cell.length_c   1.000
_cell.angle_alpha   90.00
_cell.angle_beta   90.00
_cell.angle_gamma   90.00
#
_symmetry.space_group_name_H-M   'P 1'
#
loop_
_entity.id
_entity.type
_entity.pdbx_description
1 polymer ?
#
loop_
_entity_poly.entity_id
_entity_poly.type
_entity_poly.pdbx_seq_one_letter_code
_entity_poly.pdbx_strand_id
1 'polypeptide(L)'
;MSELDPQYISKAKETVHEKFPEMAGTEPTVSTRKAHSKGGAGIETLYVLTFQADISLQDGGRLMRAVRVTMDQTGEIIKIISSK
;
A
#
# COMPACT_ATOMS: atom_id res chain seq x y z
N MET A 1 6.06 -16.22 9.98
CA MET A 1 5.31 -15.11 9.37
C MET A 1 6.25 -14.49 8.36
N SER A 2 5.87 -14.33 7.09
CA SER A 2 6.77 -13.70 6.10
C SER A 2 6.88 -12.22 6.46
N GLU A 3 7.90 -11.89 7.25
CA GLU A 3 8.24 -10.53 7.63
C GLU A 3 8.58 -9.76 6.35
N LEU A 4 7.71 -8.86 5.93
CA LEU A 4 8.03 -7.88 4.92
C LEU A 4 9.20 -7.05 5.45
N ASP A 5 10.28 -6.94 4.67
CA ASP A 5 11.45 -6.15 5.06
C ASP A 5 11.03 -4.71 5.40
N PRO A 6 11.42 -4.16 6.56
CA PRO A 6 11.15 -2.77 6.93
C PRO A 6 11.56 -1.75 5.85
N GLN A 7 12.56 -2.06 5.03
CA GLN A 7 12.98 -1.22 3.91
C GLN A 7 11.88 -1.07 2.85
N TYR A 8 11.13 -2.14 2.57
CA TYR A 8 10.03 -2.11 1.60
C TYR A 8 8.84 -1.28 2.11
N ILE A 9 8.55 -1.37 3.41
CA ILE A 9 7.55 -0.53 4.06
C ILE A 9 7.95 0.95 3.95
N SER A 10 9.23 1.26 4.17
CA SER A 10 9.74 2.63 4.12
C SER A 10 9.64 3.21 2.71
N LYS A 11 10.03 2.44 1.68
CA LYS A 11 9.89 2.83 0.26
C LYS A 11 8.42 3.08 -0.12
N ALA A 12 7.51 2.23 0.33
CA ALA A 12 6.08 2.42 0.07
C ALA A 12 5.53 3.65 0.80
N LYS A 13 5.95 3.91 2.05
CA LYS A 13 5.58 5.12 2.81
C LYS A 13 6.02 6.38 2.07
N GLU A 14 7.29 6.45 1.65
CA GLU A 14 7.84 7.58 0.91
C GLU A 14 7.05 7.82 -0.39
N THR A 15 6.85 6.76 -1.19
CA THR A 15 6.09 6.85 -2.45
C THR A 15 4.66 7.34 -2.24
N VAL A 16 4.00 6.89 -1.17
CA VAL A 16 2.64 7.31 -0.84
C VAL A 16 2.61 8.76 -0.34
N HIS A 17 3.56 9.17 0.50
CA HIS A 17 3.63 10.55 0.98
C HIS A 17 3.90 11.55 -0.15
N GLU A 18 4.73 11.20 -1.13
CA GLU A 18 4.97 12.05 -2.30
C GLU A 18 3.74 12.19 -3.19
N LYS A 19 3.00 11.10 -3.43
CA LYS A 19 1.82 11.08 -4.32
C LYS A 19 0.53 11.54 -3.64
N PHE A 20 0.42 11.31 -2.33
CA PHE A 20 -0.73 11.61 -1.50
C PHE A 20 -0.25 12.25 -0.18
N PRO A 21 0.18 13.53 -0.21
CA PRO A 21 0.66 14.23 0.97
C PRO A 21 -0.34 14.24 2.14
N GLU A 22 -1.64 14.16 1.83
CA GLU A 22 -2.73 14.04 2.80
C GLU A 22 -2.68 12.75 3.64
N MET A 23 -1.92 11.74 3.19
CA MET A 23 -1.70 10.48 3.91
C MET A 23 -0.43 10.52 4.77
N ALA A 24 0.30 11.64 4.80
CA ALA A 24 1.55 11.78 5.56
C ALA A 24 1.33 11.48 7.04
N GLY A 25 2.14 10.56 7.59
CA GLY A 25 2.05 10.13 8.98
C GLY A 25 1.08 8.98 9.24
N THR A 26 0.43 8.45 8.20
CA THR A 26 -0.43 7.27 8.32
C THR A 26 0.39 5.99 8.34
N GLU A 27 0.10 5.09 9.28
CA GLU A 27 0.71 3.77 9.27
C GLU A 27 -0.03 2.81 8.34
N PRO A 28 0.67 2.13 7.41
CA PRO A 28 0.05 1.13 6.57
C PRO A 28 -0.17 -0.17 7.34
N THR A 29 -1.31 -0.80 7.08
CA THR A 29 -1.50 -2.21 7.41
C THR A 29 -0.87 -3.08 6.31
N VAL A 30 -0.04 -4.04 6.70
CA VAL A 30 0.64 -4.95 5.77
C VAL A 30 -0.11 -6.27 5.71
N SER A 31 -0.35 -6.77 4.50
CA SER A 31 -0.98 -8.08 4.26
C SER A 31 -0.27 -8.82 3.16
N THR A 32 -0.02 -10.12 3.35
CA THR A 32 0.54 -10.99 2.31
C THR A 32 -0.58 -11.63 1.51
N ARG A 33 -0.52 -11.51 0.18
CA ARG A 33 -1.44 -12.17 -0.74
C ARG A 33 -0.67 -13.12 -1.64
N LYS A 34 -1.04 -14.40 -1.62
CA LYS A 34 -0.59 -15.37 -2.60
C LYS A 34 -1.42 -15.19 -3.87
N ALA A 35 -0.77 -14.88 -4.97
CA ALA A 35 -1.40 -14.74 -6.29
C ALA A 35 -0.84 -15.81 -7.23
N HIS A 36 -1.68 -16.32 -8.12
CA HIS A 36 -1.21 -17.15 -9.22
C HIS A 36 -0.57 -16.25 -10.28
N SER A 37 0.65 -16.57 -10.69
CA SER A 37 1.30 -15.86 -11.78
C SER A 37 0.49 -16.00 -13.07
N LYS A 38 0.30 -14.90 -13.81
CA LYS A 38 -0.34 -14.92 -15.13
C LYS A 38 0.64 -15.58 -16.12
N GLY A 39 0.61 -16.92 -16.20
CA GLY A 39 1.49 -17.67 -17.10
C GLY A 39 1.65 -19.15 -16.77
N GLY A 40 1.28 -19.56 -15.55
CA GLY A 40 1.34 -20.96 -15.13
C GLY A 40 2.70 -21.33 -14.52
N ALA A 41 2.62 -22.05 -13.39
CA ALA A 41 3.70 -22.57 -12.56
C ALA A 41 4.36 -21.58 -11.58
N GLY A 42 3.57 -20.91 -10.73
CA GLY A 42 4.10 -20.28 -9.52
C GLY A 42 3.04 -19.63 -8.64
N ILE A 43 3.15 -19.80 -7.33
CA ILE A 43 2.47 -18.94 -6.36
C ILE A 43 3.43 -17.77 -6.09
N GLU A 44 3.08 -16.58 -6.58
CA GLU A 44 3.80 -15.36 -6.26
C GLU A 44 3.28 -14.80 -4.94
N THR A 45 4.19 -14.47 -4.03
CA THR A 45 3.84 -13.76 -2.81
C THR A 45 3.88 -12.27 -3.11
N LEU A 46 2.72 -11.63 -3.01
CA LEU A 46 2.56 -10.18 -3.10
C LEU A 46 2.36 -9.61 -1.70
N TYR A 47 2.92 -8.44 -1.48
CA TYR A 47 2.72 -7.68 -0.26
C TYR A 47 1.80 -6.50 -0.55
N VAL A 48 0.72 -6.39 0.21
CA VAL A 48 -0.28 -5.34 0.06
C VAL A 48 -0.20 -4.45 1.29
N LEU A 49 0.22 -3.21 1.09
CA LEU A 49 0.24 -2.17 2.11
C LEU A 49 -0.98 -1.28 1.92
N THR A 50 -1.83 -1.21 2.94
CA THR A 50 -3.04 -0.39 2.92
C THR A 50 -2.90 0.76 3.91
N PHE A 51 -2.82 1.97 3.38
CA PHE A 51 -2.83 3.22 4.12
C PHE A 51 -4.28 3.71 4.21
N GLN A 52 -4.75 4.06 5.40
CA GLN A 52 -6.09 4.61 5.61
C GLN A 52 -6.00 5.86 6.48
N ALA A 53 -6.47 6.98 5.97
CA ALA A 53 -6.50 8.24 6.70
C ALA A 53 -7.92 8.82 6.71
N ASP A 54 -8.30 9.43 7.81
CA ASP A 54 -9.49 10.27 7.93
C ASP A 54 -9.07 11.71 7.63
N ILE A 55 -9.47 12.22 6.47
CA ILE A 55 -9.12 13.56 6.01
C ILE A 55 -10.29 14.48 6.29
N SER A 56 -10.03 15.50 7.11
CA SER A 56 -10.99 16.58 7.31
C SER A 56 -10.98 17.51 6.11
N LEU A 57 -12.14 17.66 5.48
CA LEU A 57 -12.38 18.61 4.40
C LEU A 57 -12.69 19.99 4.99
N GLN A 58 -12.39 21.05 4.24
CA GLN A 58 -12.60 22.43 4.69
C GLN A 58 -14.05 22.74 5.06
N ASP A 59 -15.00 22.00 4.48
CA ASP A 59 -16.43 22.16 4.71
C ASP A 59 -16.92 21.42 5.98
N GLY A 60 -16.01 20.91 6.81
CA GLY A 60 -16.32 20.13 8.02
C GLY A 60 -16.70 18.68 7.76
N GLY A 61 -16.74 18.26 6.50
CA GLY A 61 -16.89 16.85 6.10
C GLY A 61 -15.64 16.04 6.41
N ARG A 62 -15.81 14.74 6.61
CA ARG A 62 -14.70 13.77 6.75
C ARG A 62 -14.71 12.82 5.57
N LEU A 63 -13.56 12.64 4.94
CA LEU A 63 -13.36 11.69 3.86
C LEU A 63 -12.38 10.61 4.32
N MET A 64 -12.86 9.37 4.36
CA MET A 64 -11.97 8.22 4.54
C MET A 64 -11.24 7.95 3.23
N ARG A 65 -9.94 8.23 3.19
CA ARG A 65 -9.10 7.92 2.04
C ARG A 65 -8.28 6.67 2.30
N ALA A 66 -8.33 5.74 1.34
CA ALA A 66 -7.55 4.51 1.38
C ALA A 66 -6.61 4.45 0.18
N VAL A 67 -5.32 4.21 0.42
CA VAL A 67 -4.32 3.96 -0.61
C VAL A 67 -3.75 2.57 -0.41
N ARG A 68 -3.86 1.73 -1.44
CA ARG A 68 -3.34 0.37 -1.47
C ARG A 68 -2.15 0.28 -2.41
N VAL A 69 -1.00 -0.05 -1.86
CA VAL A 69 0.23 -0.34 -2.59
C VAL A 69 0.39 -1.86 -2.64
N THR A 70 0.57 -2.42 -3.82
CA THR A 70 0.92 -3.83 -4.02
C THR A 70 2.35 -3.90 -4.48
N MET A 71 3.15 -4.68 -3.75
CA MET A 71 4.55 -4.94 -4.01
C MET A 71 4.76 -6.42 -4.28
N ASP A 72 5.78 -6.74 -5.05
CA ASP A 72 6.24 -8.11 -5.22
C ASP A 72 7.19 -8.53 -4.08
N GLN A 73 7.74 -9.74 -4.18
CA GLN A 73 8.73 -10.25 -3.23
C GLN A 73 10.10 -9.58 -3.30
N THR A 74 10.39 -8.80 -4.35
CA THR A 74 11.66 -8.07 -4.52
C THR A 74 11.59 -6.64 -3.98
N GLY A 75 10.41 -6.19 -3.52
CA GLY A 75 10.20 -4.82 -3.07
C GLY A 75 9.93 -3.84 -4.21
N GLU A 76 9.56 -4.34 -5.39
CA GLU A 76 9.08 -3.54 -6.51
C GLU A 76 7.59 -3.25 -6.35
N ILE A 77 7.19 -2.00 -6.56
CA ILE A 77 5.77 -1.60 -6.49
C ILE A 77 5.12 -1.95 -7.83
N ILE A 78 4.30 -3.01 -7.85
CA ILE A 78 3.56 -3.43 -9.03
C ILE A 78 2.33 -2.55 -9.26
N LYS A 79 1.69 -2.07 -8.18
CA LYS A 79 0.42 -1.36 -8.29
C LYS A 79 0.17 -0.40 -7.14
N ILE A 80 -0.41 0.77 -7.44
CA ILE A 80 -0.96 1.69 -6.45
C ILE A 80 -2.41 1.98 -6.83
N ILE A 81 -3.33 1.85 -5.87
CA ILE A 81 -4.76 2.15 -6.04
C ILE A 81 -5.17 3.07 -4.90
N SER A 82 -5.83 4.19 -5.20
CA SER A 82 -6.50 5.01 -4.19
C SER A 82 -8.02 4.85 -4.30
N SER A 83 -8.73 4.97 -3.18
CA SER A 83 -10.17 5.22 -3.19
C SER A 83 -10.46 6.59 -3.82
N LYS A 84 -11.60 6.72 -4.51
CA LYS A 84 -12.17 8.01 -4.91
C LYS A 84 -12.89 8.64 -3.73
#